data_AF-A0A1F4F7X4-F1
#
_entry.id   AF-A0A1F4F7X4-F1
#
_cell.length_a   1.000
_cell.length_b   1.000
_cell.length_c   1.000
_cell.angle_alpha   90.00
_cell.angle_beta   90.00
_cell.angle_gamma   90.00
#
_symmetry.space_group_name_H-M   'P 1'
#
loop_
_entity.id
_entity.type
_entity.pdbx_description
1 polymer ?
#
loop_
_entity_poly.entity_id
_entity_poly.type
_entity_poly.pdbx_seq_one_letter_code
_entity_poly.pdbx_strand_id
1 'polypeptide(L)'
;MKRLAACLLAAVCFPACATSVMVMSLTGSRVELLIDNRAVRTLRIGESSPEGVRLVDIREGAALLEFDGRRWQMRLGSSTAPSAVLQADERGHFIVDAAVNGAPLRALIDTGATSVAINMRDARRAGVNFAGARRVLVQTAGGPRQALAVRLANVRLGDISVHDVEATVSEANELPIALLGMSFLNQLEMQRSGRTLTLTRRH
;
A
#
# COMPACT_ATOMS: atom_id res chain seq x y z
N MET A 1 -24.61 59.83 5.93
CA MET A 1 -24.68 58.63 6.79
C MET A 1 -24.24 57.42 5.97
N LYS A 2 -23.30 56.64 6.51
CA LYS A 2 -22.53 55.56 5.89
C LYS A 2 -23.40 54.31 5.65
N ARG A 3 -23.22 53.59 4.53
CA ARG A 3 -23.34 52.12 4.46
C ARG A 3 -22.39 51.56 3.39
N LEU A 4 -21.18 51.15 3.83
CA LEU A 4 -20.32 50.25 3.08
C LEU A 4 -20.90 48.84 3.19
N ALA A 5 -21.23 48.22 2.07
CA ALA A 5 -21.55 46.80 2.00
C ALA A 5 -20.25 46.04 1.75
N ALA A 6 -19.75 45.33 2.76
CA ALA A 6 -18.63 44.42 2.62
C ALA A 6 -19.17 43.06 2.12
N CYS A 7 -18.88 42.72 0.87
CA CYS A 7 -19.05 41.37 0.35
C CYS A 7 -17.97 40.47 0.97
N LEU A 8 -18.37 39.62 1.91
CA LEU A 8 -17.56 38.49 2.36
C LEU A 8 -17.54 37.44 1.24
N LEU A 9 -16.43 37.33 0.50
CA LEU A 9 -16.18 36.16 -0.34
C LEU A 9 -15.85 34.99 0.59
N ALA A 10 -16.78 34.05 0.74
CA ALA A 10 -16.49 32.76 1.35
C ALA A 10 -15.63 31.95 0.37
N ALA A 11 -14.34 31.78 0.69
CA ALA A 11 -13.46 30.89 -0.05
C ALA A 11 -13.91 29.45 0.20
N VAL A 12 -14.54 28.83 -0.80
CA VAL A 12 -14.84 27.40 -0.81
C VAL A 12 -13.51 26.67 -1.02
N CYS A 13 -12.90 26.20 0.06
CA CYS A 13 -11.72 25.35 -0.01
C CYS A 13 -12.16 23.95 -0.43
N PHE A 14 -12.04 23.62 -1.71
CA PHE A 14 -12.12 22.23 -2.14
C PHE A 14 -10.92 21.47 -1.57
N PRO A 15 -11.09 20.27 -1.01
CA PRO A 15 -9.95 19.41 -0.69
C PRO A 15 -9.29 19.04 -2.03
N ALA A 16 -8.12 19.63 -2.30
CA ALA A 16 -7.26 19.11 -3.34
C ALA A 16 -6.82 17.72 -2.89
N CYS A 17 -7.27 16.66 -3.58
CA CYS A 17 -6.71 15.32 -3.36
C CYS A 17 -5.19 15.43 -3.50
N ALA A 18 -4.45 14.90 -2.52
CA ALA A 18 -2.99 14.90 -2.58
C ALA A 18 -2.53 14.11 -3.81
N THR A 19 -1.66 14.69 -4.62
CA THR A 19 -1.13 14.06 -5.83
C THR A 19 -0.22 12.90 -5.40
N SER A 20 -0.52 11.69 -5.88
CA SER A 20 0.33 10.53 -5.61
C SER A 20 1.30 10.31 -6.76
N VAL A 21 2.59 10.17 -6.45
CA VAL A 21 3.65 10.02 -7.44
C VAL A 21 4.54 8.87 -7.02
N MET A 22 4.84 7.95 -7.94
CA MET A 22 5.83 6.88 -7.79
C MET A 22 6.87 6.97 -8.89
N VAL A 23 8.15 6.83 -8.54
CA VAL A 23 9.25 6.79 -9.52
C VAL A 23 9.46 5.37 -10.03
N MET A 24 9.08 5.10 -11.28
CA MET A 24 9.18 3.78 -11.92
C MET A 24 10.55 3.53 -12.55
N SER A 25 11.16 4.56 -13.13
CA SER A 25 12.51 4.50 -13.71
C SER A 25 13.20 5.85 -13.61
N LEU A 26 14.53 5.81 -13.52
CA LEU A 26 15.40 6.98 -13.45
C LEU A 26 16.56 6.77 -14.43
N THR A 27 16.70 7.67 -15.40
CA THR A 27 17.90 7.76 -16.23
C THR A 27 18.58 9.11 -16.00
N GLY A 28 19.75 9.33 -16.58
CA GLY A 28 20.50 10.58 -16.35
C GLY A 28 19.78 11.88 -16.75
N SER A 29 18.72 11.82 -17.56
CA SER A 29 18.02 13.02 -18.07
C SER A 29 16.49 12.95 -18.06
N ARG A 30 15.92 11.80 -17.71
CA ARG A 30 14.47 11.59 -17.67
C ARG A 30 14.06 10.66 -16.54
N VAL A 31 12.82 10.80 -16.13
CA VAL A 31 12.16 9.96 -15.13
C VAL A 31 10.86 9.43 -15.73
N GLU A 32 10.51 8.18 -15.42
CA GLU A 32 9.16 7.67 -15.63
C GLU A 32 8.45 7.63 -14.28
N LEU A 33 7.30 8.29 -14.22
CA LEU A 33 6.47 8.43 -13.03
C LEU A 33 5.13 7.75 -13.24
N LEU A 34 4.65 7.04 -12.24
CA LEU A 34 3.23 6.73 -12.12
C LEU A 34 2.59 7.82 -11.26
N ILE A 35 1.65 8.56 -11.83
CA ILE A 35 0.92 9.65 -11.16
C ILE A 35 -0.52 9.24 -10.93
N ASP A 36 -1.05 9.53 -9.74
CA ASP A 36 -2.40 9.21 -9.27
C ASP A 36 -2.76 7.75 -9.44
N ASN A 37 -1.75 6.87 -9.38
CA ASN A 37 -1.85 5.46 -9.74
C ASN A 37 -2.63 5.23 -11.05
N ARG A 38 -2.50 6.06 -12.07
CA ARG A 38 -3.29 5.88 -13.31
C ARG A 38 -2.54 6.24 -14.57
N ALA A 39 -1.63 7.19 -14.47
CA ALA A 39 -0.94 7.74 -15.61
C ALA A 39 0.55 7.51 -15.48
N VAL A 40 1.13 6.77 -16.42
CA VAL A 40 2.58 6.74 -16.60
C VAL A 40 2.98 7.99 -17.40
N ARG A 41 3.91 8.78 -16.86
CA ARG A 41 4.44 10.01 -17.46
C ARG A 41 5.96 9.93 -17.53
N THR A 42 6.51 10.15 -18.71
CA THR A 42 7.94 10.38 -18.88
C THR A 42 8.19 11.88 -18.87
N LEU A 43 9.02 12.36 -17.96
CA LEU A 43 9.42 13.76 -17.87
C LEU A 43 10.94 13.89 -18.02
N ARG A 44 11.39 14.92 -18.74
CA ARG A 44 12.77 15.41 -18.73
C ARG A 44 12.94 16.53 -17.72
N ILE A 45 14.18 16.81 -17.35
CA ILE A 45 14.51 17.93 -16.46
C ILE A 45 13.94 19.23 -17.03
N GLY A 46 13.14 19.93 -16.23
CA GLY A 46 12.43 21.15 -16.60
C GLY A 46 10.99 20.96 -17.08
N GLU A 47 10.59 19.74 -17.47
CA GLU A 47 9.23 19.45 -17.95
C GLU A 47 8.24 19.24 -16.80
N SER A 48 6.97 19.53 -17.09
CA SER A 48 5.84 19.31 -16.18
C SER A 48 4.81 18.38 -16.83
N SER A 49 4.18 17.53 -16.03
CA SER A 49 3.06 16.70 -16.44
C SER A 49 1.73 17.49 -16.41
N PRO A 50 0.69 17.04 -17.12
CA PRO A 50 -0.66 17.61 -17.03
C PRO A 50 -1.27 17.57 -15.62
N GLU A 51 -0.82 16.63 -14.80
CA GLU A 51 -1.22 16.47 -13.38
C GLU A 51 -0.49 17.45 -12.46
N GLY A 52 0.38 18.32 -12.99
CA GLY A 52 1.07 19.35 -12.21
C GLY A 52 2.39 18.90 -11.57
N VAL A 53 2.91 17.73 -11.95
CA VAL A 53 4.21 17.24 -11.44
C VAL A 53 5.33 17.73 -12.32
N ARG A 54 6.27 18.50 -11.75
CA ARG A 54 7.44 19.02 -12.46
C ARG A 54 8.70 18.26 -12.06
N LEU A 55 9.51 17.86 -13.05
CA LEU A 55 10.87 17.38 -12.79
C LEU A 55 11.81 18.59 -12.72
N VAL A 56 12.31 18.90 -11.53
CA VAL A 56 13.24 20.00 -11.30
C VAL A 56 14.67 19.60 -11.65
N ASP A 57 15.10 18.41 -11.22
CA ASP A 57 16.46 17.93 -11.43
C ASP A 57 16.57 16.40 -11.19
N ILE A 58 17.67 15.79 -11.62
CA ILE A 58 18.05 14.41 -11.26
C ILE A 58 19.49 14.41 -10.75
N ARG A 59 19.69 14.13 -9.47
CA ARG A 59 21.03 14.06 -8.85
C ARG A 59 21.11 12.92 -7.86
N GLU A 60 22.29 12.31 -7.77
CA GLU A 60 22.59 11.27 -6.77
C GLU A 60 21.62 10.08 -6.79
N GLY A 61 21.10 9.74 -7.99
CA GLY A 61 20.12 8.66 -8.17
C GLY A 61 18.72 8.99 -7.63
N ALA A 62 18.38 10.28 -7.45
CA ALA A 62 17.06 10.74 -7.07
C ALA A 62 16.52 11.81 -8.03
N ALA A 63 15.22 11.77 -8.30
CA ALA A 63 14.48 12.84 -8.94
C ALA A 63 14.11 13.89 -7.89
N LEU A 64 14.37 15.16 -8.20
CA LEU A 64 13.81 16.31 -7.50
C LEU A 64 12.54 16.72 -8.22
N LEU A 65 11.39 16.46 -7.60
CA LEU A 65 10.06 16.76 -8.15
C LEU A 65 9.43 17.93 -7.39
N GLU A 66 8.58 18.69 -8.07
CA GLU A 66 7.78 19.75 -7.45
C GLU A 66 6.31 19.56 -7.84
N PHE A 67 5.44 19.44 -6.84
CA PHE A 67 3.98 19.32 -6.97
C PHE A 67 3.31 19.58 -5.62
N ASP A 68 2.02 19.93 -5.64
CA ASP A 68 1.24 20.34 -4.45
C ASP A 68 1.95 21.43 -3.62
N GLY A 69 2.72 22.31 -4.29
CA GLY A 69 3.49 23.37 -3.63
C GLY A 69 4.67 22.89 -2.78
N ARG A 70 5.07 21.61 -2.89
CA ARG A 70 6.18 21.01 -2.13
C ARG A 70 7.22 20.41 -3.08
N ARG A 71 8.47 20.41 -2.63
CA ARG A 71 9.56 19.69 -3.29
C ARG A 71 9.75 18.32 -2.68
N TRP A 72 9.88 17.33 -3.54
CA TRP A 72 10.04 15.92 -3.18
C TRP A 72 11.34 15.42 -3.77
N GLN A 73 12.20 14.83 -2.92
CA GLN A 73 13.36 14.09 -3.39
C GLN A 73 13.00 12.61 -3.40
N MET A 74 12.87 12.03 -4.59
CA MET A 74 12.30 10.71 -4.80
C MET A 74 13.29 9.80 -5.53
N ARG A 75 13.67 8.70 -4.88
CA ARG A 75 14.50 7.65 -5.50
C ARG A 75 13.65 6.68 -6.30
N LEU A 76 14.32 5.87 -7.13
CA LEU A 76 13.67 4.77 -7.85
C LEU A 76 12.87 3.89 -6.86
N GLY A 77 11.61 3.60 -7.19
CA GLY A 77 10.70 2.81 -6.36
C GLY A 77 10.06 3.56 -5.19
N SER A 78 10.45 4.82 -4.93
CA SER A 78 9.78 5.64 -3.91
C SER A 78 8.45 6.18 -4.39
N SER A 79 7.53 6.39 -3.45
CA SER A 79 6.18 6.90 -3.68
C SER A 79 5.80 7.93 -2.60
N THR A 80 5.00 8.93 -2.95
CA THR A 80 4.45 9.88 -1.96
C THR A 80 3.31 9.31 -1.13
N ALA A 81 2.63 8.29 -1.65
CA ALA A 81 1.74 7.44 -0.88
C ALA A 81 2.51 6.19 -0.40
N PRO A 82 2.24 5.66 0.81
CA PRO A 82 2.84 4.40 1.24
C PRO A 82 2.61 3.31 0.20
N SER A 83 3.70 2.70 -0.28
CA SER A 83 3.65 1.74 -1.38
C SER A 83 4.67 0.62 -1.22
N ALA A 84 4.45 -0.48 -1.93
CA ALA A 84 5.39 -1.58 -2.04
C ALA A 84 5.44 -2.07 -3.50
N VAL A 85 6.65 -2.17 -4.06
CA VAL A 85 6.90 -2.78 -5.36
C VAL A 85 7.44 -4.17 -5.13
N LEU A 86 6.69 -5.17 -5.57
CA LEU A 86 6.95 -6.57 -5.32
C LEU A 86 7.32 -7.27 -6.62
N GLN A 87 8.29 -8.18 -6.56
CA GLN A 87 8.67 -9.05 -7.66
C GLN A 87 8.16 -10.45 -7.39
N ALA A 88 7.58 -11.08 -8.41
CA ALA A 88 7.18 -12.47 -8.33
C ALA A 88 8.39 -13.40 -8.23
N ASP A 89 8.26 -14.50 -7.50
CA ASP A 89 9.21 -15.61 -7.49
C ASP A 89 9.14 -16.43 -8.81
N GLU A 90 10.01 -17.42 -8.99
CA GLU A 90 10.04 -18.26 -10.19
C GLU A 90 8.70 -18.94 -10.51
N ARG A 91 7.85 -19.16 -9.49
CA ARG A 91 6.53 -19.78 -9.61
C ARG A 91 5.42 -18.74 -9.87
N GLY A 92 5.74 -17.45 -9.87
CA GLY A 92 4.79 -16.37 -10.09
C GLY A 92 4.12 -15.85 -8.81
N HIS A 93 4.56 -16.29 -7.63
CA HIS A 93 4.01 -15.86 -6.34
C HIS A 93 4.70 -14.62 -5.81
N PHE A 94 3.95 -13.76 -5.11
CA PHE A 94 4.51 -12.60 -4.42
C PHE A 94 4.66 -12.93 -2.93
N ILE A 95 5.86 -13.37 -2.55
CA ILE A 95 6.21 -13.64 -1.16
C ILE A 95 6.96 -12.44 -0.60
N VAL A 96 6.51 -11.93 0.54
CA VAL A 96 6.99 -10.68 1.13
C VAL A 96 7.31 -10.84 2.60
N ASP A 97 8.18 -9.98 3.10
CA ASP A 97 8.31 -9.74 4.54
C ASP A 97 7.26 -8.71 4.97
N ALA A 98 6.47 -9.08 5.97
CA ALA A 98 5.42 -8.28 6.55
C ALA A 98 5.54 -8.28 8.07
N ALA A 99 4.68 -7.50 8.74
CA ALA A 99 4.55 -7.56 10.18
C ALA A 99 3.08 -7.55 10.59
N VAL A 100 2.75 -8.32 11.62
CA VAL A 100 1.45 -8.28 12.30
C VAL A 100 1.69 -7.82 13.72
N ASN A 101 1.01 -6.74 14.12
CA ASN A 101 1.20 -6.07 15.42
C ASN A 101 2.68 -5.79 15.75
N GLY A 102 3.48 -5.47 14.72
CA GLY A 102 4.93 -5.25 14.84
C GLY A 102 5.81 -6.51 14.84
N ALA A 103 5.24 -7.72 14.98
CA ALA A 103 6.01 -8.96 14.88
C ALA A 103 6.25 -9.34 13.42
N PRO A 104 7.51 -9.56 12.99
CA PRO A 104 7.83 -9.85 11.60
C PRO A 104 7.46 -11.28 11.21
N LEU A 105 6.93 -11.45 10.01
CA LEU A 105 6.59 -12.74 9.41
C LEU A 105 6.74 -12.69 7.89
N ARG A 106 6.82 -13.86 7.26
CA ARG A 106 6.71 -13.98 5.80
C ARG A 106 5.26 -14.20 5.43
N ALA A 107 4.83 -13.55 4.35
CA ALA A 107 3.47 -13.68 3.85
C ALA A 107 3.44 -13.84 2.32
N LEU A 108 2.41 -14.53 1.83
CA LEU A 108 2.03 -14.59 0.43
C LEU A 108 0.93 -13.55 0.17
N ILE A 109 1.04 -12.79 -0.91
CA ILE A 109 -0.09 -12.00 -1.42
C ILE A 109 -1.09 -12.96 -2.07
N ASP A 110 -2.29 -13.05 -1.50
CA ASP A 110 -3.32 -14.02 -1.92
C ASP A 110 -4.67 -13.33 -2.11
N THR A 111 -5.00 -12.97 -3.36
CA THR A 111 -6.29 -12.38 -3.71
C THR A 111 -7.46 -13.37 -3.61
N GLY A 112 -7.19 -14.68 -3.48
CA GLY A 112 -8.21 -15.70 -3.27
C GLY A 112 -8.62 -15.84 -1.80
N ALA A 113 -7.79 -15.37 -0.86
CA ALA A 113 -8.12 -15.37 0.56
C ALA A 113 -9.02 -14.16 0.91
N THR A 114 -10.16 -14.42 1.57
CA THR A 114 -11.10 -13.35 1.98
C THR A 114 -10.54 -12.48 3.10
N SER A 115 -9.77 -13.06 4.02
CA SER A 115 -9.16 -12.38 5.16
C SER A 115 -7.66 -12.64 5.22
N VAL A 116 -6.93 -11.87 6.04
CA VAL A 116 -5.55 -12.23 6.41
C VAL A 116 -5.60 -13.56 7.15
N ALA A 117 -4.75 -14.51 6.77
CA ALA A 117 -4.66 -15.81 7.44
C ALA A 117 -3.27 -15.99 8.05
N ILE A 118 -3.19 -16.34 9.33
CA ILE A 118 -1.94 -16.64 10.02
C ILE A 118 -2.08 -17.94 10.83
N ASN A 119 -0.97 -18.59 11.16
CA ASN A 119 -1.00 -19.74 12.06
C ASN A 119 -1.00 -19.29 13.53
N MET A 120 -1.40 -20.19 14.43
CA MET A 120 -1.45 -19.94 15.87
C MET A 120 -0.09 -19.51 16.46
N ARG A 121 1.03 -20.02 15.95
CA ARG A 121 2.38 -19.67 16.43
C ARG A 121 2.68 -18.19 16.17
N ASP A 122 2.45 -17.73 14.95
CA ASP A 122 2.71 -16.35 14.54
C ASP A 122 1.74 -15.40 15.21
N ALA A 123 0.47 -15.80 15.38
CA ALA A 123 -0.53 -15.02 16.12
C ALA A 123 -0.12 -14.80 17.59
N ARG A 124 0.38 -15.85 18.27
CA ARG A 124 0.90 -15.73 19.64
C ARG A 124 2.13 -14.84 19.72
N ARG A 125 3.07 -15.01 18.79
CA ARG A 125 4.29 -14.16 18.72
C ARG A 125 3.95 -12.69 18.47
N ALA A 126 2.89 -12.43 17.70
CA ALA A 126 2.36 -11.10 17.43
C ALA A 126 1.47 -10.55 18.55
N GLY A 127 1.31 -11.26 19.67
CA GLY A 127 0.45 -10.81 20.78
C GLY A 127 -1.00 -10.58 20.36
N VAL A 128 -1.52 -11.36 19.42
CA VAL A 128 -2.91 -11.25 18.96
C VAL A 128 -3.86 -11.44 20.13
N ASN A 129 -4.83 -10.55 20.26
CA ASN A 129 -5.87 -10.65 21.27
C ASN A 129 -6.94 -11.66 20.81
N PHE A 130 -7.13 -12.73 21.57
CA PHE A 130 -8.14 -13.75 21.32
C PHE A 130 -9.42 -13.55 22.14
N ALA A 131 -9.52 -12.48 22.95
CA ALA A 131 -10.75 -12.16 23.66
C ALA A 131 -11.89 -11.93 22.66
N GLY A 132 -12.95 -12.73 22.75
CA GLY A 132 -14.07 -12.68 21.81
C GLY A 132 -13.80 -13.35 20.46
N ALA A 133 -12.68 -14.07 20.30
CA ALA A 133 -12.44 -14.85 19.09
C ALA A 133 -13.51 -15.93 18.92
N ARG A 134 -14.04 -16.04 17.70
CA ARG A 134 -15.07 -17.03 17.35
C ARG A 134 -14.48 -18.12 16.48
N ARG A 135 -14.87 -19.37 16.73
CA ARG A 135 -14.55 -20.47 15.82
C ARG A 135 -15.36 -20.32 14.53
N VAL A 136 -14.67 -20.45 13.41
CA VAL A 136 -15.23 -20.37 12.06
C VAL A 136 -14.70 -21.51 11.22
N LEU A 137 -15.46 -21.86 10.18
CA LEU A 137 -15.01 -22.77 9.13
C LEU A 137 -14.56 -21.93 7.93
N VAL A 138 -13.32 -22.14 7.48
CA VAL A 138 -12.71 -21.44 6.36
C VAL A 138 -12.53 -22.43 5.22
N GLN A 139 -12.89 -22.03 4.00
CA GLN A 139 -12.63 -22.83 2.81
C GLN A 139 -11.19 -22.64 2.37
N THR A 140 -10.47 -23.73 2.20
CA THR A 140 -9.08 -23.74 1.72
C THR A 140 -8.96 -24.67 0.52
N ALA A 141 -7.82 -24.64 -0.17
CA ALA A 141 -7.54 -25.57 -1.26
C ALA A 141 -7.57 -27.05 -0.81
N GLY A 142 -7.29 -27.33 0.47
CA GLY A 142 -7.38 -28.67 1.07
C GLY A 142 -8.76 -29.00 1.65
N GLY A 143 -9.79 -28.21 1.33
CA GLY A 143 -11.14 -28.32 1.88
C GLY A 143 -11.37 -27.43 3.10
N PRO A 144 -12.54 -27.55 3.75
CA PRO A 144 -12.89 -26.74 4.91
C PRO A 144 -11.96 -27.05 6.10
N ARG A 145 -11.60 -26.00 6.85
CA ARG A 145 -10.74 -26.06 8.05
C ARG A 145 -11.28 -25.16 9.15
N GLN A 146 -11.09 -25.56 10.41
CA GLN A 146 -11.44 -24.73 11.55
C GLN A 146 -10.38 -23.65 11.78
N ALA A 147 -10.82 -22.44 12.10
CA ALA A 147 -9.98 -21.31 12.45
C ALA A 147 -10.66 -20.42 13.49
N LEU A 148 -9.90 -19.51 14.09
CA LEU A 148 -10.42 -18.46 14.94
C LEU A 148 -10.48 -17.15 14.16
N ALA A 149 -11.65 -16.52 14.07
CA ALA A 149 -11.77 -15.16 13.55
C ALA A 149 -11.36 -14.16 14.65
N VAL A 150 -10.44 -13.26 14.31
CA VAL A 150 -9.83 -12.27 15.20
C VAL A 150 -9.70 -10.93 14.48
N ARG A 151 -9.31 -9.88 15.21
CA ARG A 151 -8.85 -8.61 14.61
C ARG A 151 -7.40 -8.36 14.96
N LEU A 152 -6.62 -8.02 13.94
CA LEU A 152 -5.22 -7.61 14.08
C LEU A 152 -5.18 -6.11 14.27
N ALA A 153 -4.45 -5.64 15.29
CA ALA A 153 -4.33 -4.21 15.55
C ALA A 153 -3.64 -3.49 14.38
N ASN A 154 -2.63 -4.14 13.80
CA ASN A 154 -1.90 -3.61 12.66
C ASN A 154 -1.35 -4.73 11.75
N VAL A 155 -1.40 -4.50 10.45
CA VAL A 155 -0.67 -5.28 9.43
C VAL A 155 0.16 -4.31 8.61
N ARG A 156 1.46 -4.60 8.47
CA ARG A 156 2.43 -3.73 7.78
C ARG A 156 3.18 -4.48 6.68
N LEU A 157 3.34 -3.82 5.53
CA LEU A 157 4.15 -4.27 4.39
C LEU A 157 4.99 -3.09 3.90
N GLY A 158 6.30 -3.11 4.15
CA GLY A 158 7.15 -1.94 3.92
C GLY A 158 6.61 -0.72 4.69
N ASP A 159 6.31 0.35 3.97
CA ASP A 159 5.73 1.58 4.53
C ASP A 159 4.19 1.54 4.61
N ILE A 160 3.55 0.57 3.96
CA ILE A 160 2.09 0.39 4.00
C ILE A 160 1.71 -0.14 5.37
N SER A 161 0.79 0.55 6.04
CA SER A 161 0.27 0.18 7.36
C SER A 161 -1.26 0.22 7.35
N VAL A 162 -1.90 -0.89 7.72
CA VAL A 162 -3.36 -1.02 7.82
C VAL A 162 -3.72 -1.45 9.23
N HIS A 163 -4.68 -0.76 9.83
CA HIS A 163 -5.14 -1.02 11.19
C HIS A 163 -6.46 -1.78 11.19
N ASP A 164 -6.76 -2.43 12.32
CA ASP A 164 -8.06 -3.07 12.58
C ASP A 164 -8.47 -4.09 11.48
N VAL A 165 -7.52 -4.95 11.13
CA VAL A 165 -7.64 -5.89 10.01
C VAL A 165 -8.34 -7.16 10.48
N GLU A 166 -9.40 -7.57 9.79
CA GLU A 166 -10.02 -8.88 10.01
C GLU A 166 -9.06 -10.00 9.60
N ALA A 167 -8.91 -11.00 10.46
CA ALA A 167 -8.04 -12.13 10.18
C ALA A 167 -8.61 -13.44 10.70
N THR A 168 -8.07 -14.53 10.16
CA THR A 168 -8.29 -15.89 10.65
C THR A 168 -6.98 -16.47 11.16
N VAL A 169 -7.04 -17.13 12.31
CA VAL A 169 -5.93 -17.87 12.90
C VAL A 169 -6.22 -19.35 12.76
N SER A 170 -5.42 -20.03 11.94
CA SER A 170 -5.50 -21.49 11.81
C SER A 170 -5.08 -22.14 13.13
N GLU A 171 -5.96 -22.97 13.69
CA GLU A 171 -5.67 -23.77 14.89
C GLU A 171 -4.72 -24.93 14.56
N ALA A 172 -4.72 -25.41 13.32
CA ALA A 172 -3.76 -26.38 12.81
C ALA A 172 -2.48 -25.66 12.33
N ASN A 173 -1.30 -26.25 12.57
CA ASN A 173 -0.01 -25.80 12.04
C ASN A 173 0.14 -26.04 10.52
N GLU A 174 -0.95 -26.17 9.78
CA GLU A 174 -0.99 -26.47 8.35
C GLU A 174 -0.72 -25.26 7.45
N LEU A 175 -0.69 -24.04 8.01
CA LEU A 175 -0.42 -22.83 7.25
C LEU A 175 1.07 -22.45 7.37
N PRO A 176 1.93 -22.85 6.40
CA PRO A 176 3.38 -22.69 6.49
C PRO A 176 3.82 -21.24 6.37
N ILE A 177 3.02 -20.40 5.71
CA ILE A 177 3.26 -18.98 5.49
C ILE A 177 1.94 -18.21 5.65
N ALA A 178 2.00 -17.00 6.20
CA ALA A 178 0.81 -16.16 6.29
C ALA A 178 0.26 -15.81 4.91
N LEU A 179 -1.03 -15.50 4.83
CA LEU A 179 -1.68 -15.00 3.62
C LEU A 179 -2.14 -13.56 3.88
N LEU A 180 -1.73 -12.62 3.03
CA LEU A 180 -2.30 -11.28 2.98
C LEU A 180 -3.48 -11.28 2.02
N GLY A 181 -4.67 -11.52 2.58
CA GLY A 181 -5.93 -11.60 1.83
C GLY A 181 -6.68 -10.27 1.71
N MET A 182 -7.89 -10.34 1.18
CA MET A 182 -8.68 -9.18 0.77
C MET A 182 -9.04 -8.21 1.90
N SER A 183 -9.18 -8.67 3.16
CA SER A 183 -9.31 -7.77 4.33
C SER A 183 -8.19 -6.74 4.47
N PHE A 184 -6.99 -7.04 3.97
CA PHE A 184 -5.86 -6.12 3.87
C PHE A 184 -5.77 -5.50 2.47
N LEU A 185 -5.85 -6.32 1.41
CA LEU A 185 -5.64 -5.86 0.04
C LEU A 185 -6.71 -4.87 -0.46
N ASN A 186 -7.94 -4.91 0.06
CA ASN A 186 -8.99 -3.94 -0.31
C ASN A 186 -8.67 -2.50 0.11
N GLN A 187 -7.76 -2.33 1.07
CA GLN A 187 -7.26 -1.04 1.51
C GLN A 187 -6.21 -0.47 0.54
N LEU A 188 -5.80 -1.26 -0.46
CA LEU A 188 -4.73 -0.94 -1.37
C LEU A 188 -5.24 -0.88 -2.81
N GLU A 189 -4.61 -0.03 -3.59
CA GLU A 189 -4.63 -0.16 -5.03
C GLU A 189 -3.56 -1.15 -5.48
N MET A 190 -3.91 -1.99 -6.45
CA MET A 190 -3.05 -3.06 -6.94
C MET A 190 -2.85 -2.88 -8.44
N GLN A 191 -1.60 -2.80 -8.87
CA GLN A 191 -1.24 -2.72 -10.28
C GLN A 191 -0.22 -3.77 -10.63
N ARG A 192 -0.53 -4.60 -11.62
CA ARG A 192 0.37 -5.66 -12.07
C ARG A 192 0.89 -5.34 -13.47
N SER A 193 2.21 -5.36 -13.62
CA SER A 193 2.88 -5.25 -14.91
C SER A 193 3.90 -6.38 -15.04
N GLY A 194 3.54 -7.38 -15.85
CA GLY A 194 4.32 -8.62 -15.99
C GLY A 194 4.53 -9.34 -14.64
N ARG A 195 5.78 -9.35 -14.18
CA ARG A 195 6.23 -9.99 -12.92
C ARG A 195 6.28 -9.02 -11.74
N THR A 196 5.96 -7.76 -11.95
CA THR A 196 5.94 -6.72 -10.92
C THR A 196 4.51 -6.50 -10.43
N LEU A 197 4.32 -6.44 -9.11
CA LEU A 197 3.09 -6.01 -8.46
C LEU A 197 3.38 -4.76 -7.62
N THR A 198 2.71 -3.67 -7.94
CA THR A 198 2.74 -2.44 -7.16
C THR A 198 1.50 -2.38 -6.28
N LEU A 199 1.71 -2.22 -4.98
CA LEU A 199 0.67 -1.97 -3.99
C LEU A 199 0.80 -0.54 -3.49
N THR A 200 -0.29 0.21 -3.48
CA THR A 200 -0.31 1.60 -2.97
C THR A 200 -1.45 1.78 -2.00
N ARG A 201 -1.22 2.40 -0.84
CA ARG A 201 -2.28 2.66 0.14
C ARG A 201 -3.31 3.63 -0.45
N ARG A 202 -4.59 3.23 -0.45
CA ARG A 202 -5.70 4.14 -0.76
C ARG A 202 -5.85 5.16 0.38
N HIS A 203 -6.04 6.42 0.02
CA HIS A 203 -6.33 7.51 0.96
C HIS A 203 -7.66 7.30 1.69
#